data_AF-A0AAV0GZZ4-F1
#
_entry.id   AF-A0AAV0GZZ4-F1
#
_cell.length_a   1.000
_cell.length_b   1.000
_cell.length_c   1.000
_cell.angle_alpha   90.00
_cell.angle_beta   90.00
_cell.angle_gamma   90.00
#
_symmetry.space_group_name_H-M   'P 1'
#
loop_
_entity.id
_entity.type
_entity.pdbx_description
1 polymer ?
#
loop_
_entity_poly.entity_id
_entity_poly.type
_entity_poly.pdbx_seq_one_letter_code
_entity_poly.pdbx_strand_id
1 'polypeptide(L)'
;MGRKKGVAVFEESPPDDFDPSSPYKDPVAMLEMREHIVREKWIAIEKAKILRERLRWCYRVEGVNHHQKCRRLVDEYLESTRGIGWGKDHRPHSFHGVPRPKPWSPRSKGLLLLKMGHNA
;
A
#
# COMPACT_ATOMS: atom_id res chain seq x y z
N MET A 1 26.91 31.36 -19.72
CA MET A 1 26.05 30.60 -20.64
C MET A 1 24.75 30.26 -19.92
N GLY A 2 23.64 30.87 -20.36
CA GLY A 2 22.35 30.80 -19.67
C GLY A 2 21.74 29.41 -19.75
N ARG A 3 21.42 28.85 -18.58
CA ARG A 3 20.68 27.59 -18.44
C ARG A 3 19.24 27.89 -18.86
N LYS A 4 18.89 27.59 -20.12
CA LYS A 4 17.49 27.65 -20.58
C LYS A 4 16.68 26.76 -19.63
N LYS A 5 15.80 27.38 -18.82
CA LYS A 5 14.82 26.65 -18.01
C LYS A 5 13.82 26.04 -18.98
N GLY A 6 14.15 24.86 -19.51
CA GLY A 6 13.16 24.00 -20.14
C GLY A 6 12.13 23.65 -19.06
N VAL A 7 10.87 23.96 -19.32
CA VAL A 7 9.76 23.41 -18.52
C VAL A 7 9.87 21.89 -18.68
N ALA A 8 10.02 21.16 -17.57
CA ALA A 8 9.99 19.72 -17.63
C ALA A 8 8.59 19.32 -18.10
N VAL A 9 8.50 18.77 -19.31
CA VAL A 9 7.27 18.14 -19.80
C VAL A 9 7.15 16.83 -19.03
N PHE A 10 6.16 16.75 -18.14
CA PHE A 10 5.87 15.52 -17.41
C PHE A 10 4.87 14.72 -18.24
N GLU A 11 5.34 13.67 -18.89
CA GLU A 11 4.48 12.73 -19.59
C GLU A 11 3.72 11.88 -18.55
N GLU A 12 2.43 12.17 -18.37
CA GLU A 12 1.57 11.51 -17.35
C GLU A 12 1.16 10.09 -17.78
N SER A 13 1.25 9.77 -19.08
CA SER A 13 0.74 8.52 -19.65
C SER A 13 1.77 7.38 -19.59
N PRO A 14 1.32 6.11 -19.51
CA PRO A 14 2.15 4.95 -19.79
C PRO A 14 2.70 5.00 -21.23
N PRO A 15 3.93 4.52 -21.49
CA PRO A 15 4.43 4.39 -22.86
C PRO A 15 3.60 3.37 -23.66
N ASP A 16 3.21 3.76 -24.87
CA ASP A 16 2.29 3.00 -25.73
C ASP A 16 2.92 1.71 -26.32
N ASP A 17 4.25 1.63 -26.36
CA ASP A 17 5.00 0.57 -27.07
C ASP A 17 5.35 -0.67 -26.20
N PHE A 18 4.93 -0.72 -24.93
CA PHE A 18 5.28 -1.83 -24.05
C PHE A 18 4.31 -3.02 -24.14
N ASP A 19 4.83 -4.19 -24.56
CA ASP A 19 4.11 -5.47 -24.53
C ASP A 19 4.40 -6.25 -23.23
N PRO A 20 3.39 -6.46 -22.35
CA PRO A 20 3.55 -7.21 -21.11
C PRO A 20 3.96 -8.68 -21.31
N SER A 21 3.67 -9.28 -22.47
CA SER A 21 3.92 -10.69 -22.74
C SER A 21 5.38 -10.99 -23.10
N SER A 22 6.11 -9.99 -23.61
CA SER A 22 7.54 -10.09 -23.92
C SER A 22 8.31 -8.84 -23.47
N PRO A 23 8.54 -8.66 -22.15
CA PRO A 23 9.10 -7.42 -21.61
C PRO A 23 10.48 -7.05 -22.18
N TYR A 24 11.33 -8.03 -22.52
CA TYR A 24 12.73 -7.78 -22.90
C TYR A 24 12.97 -7.52 -24.40
N LYS A 25 11.90 -7.43 -25.20
CA LYS A 25 12.03 -7.29 -26.66
C LYS A 25 12.67 -5.96 -27.06
N ASP A 26 12.24 -4.88 -26.42
CA ASP A 26 12.71 -3.52 -26.70
C ASP A 26 13.30 -2.89 -25.42
N PRO A 27 14.63 -2.69 -25.34
CA PRO A 27 15.28 -2.23 -24.12
C PRO A 27 14.86 -0.80 -23.74
N VAL A 28 14.46 0.02 -24.71
CA VAL A 28 14.00 1.40 -24.48
C VAL A 28 12.62 1.41 -23.81
N ALA A 29 11.63 0.74 -24.40
CA ALA A 29 10.27 0.63 -23.84
C ALA A 29 10.27 0.01 -22.44
N MET A 30 11.17 -0.95 -22.17
CA MET A 30 11.33 -1.55 -20.83
C MET A 30 11.80 -0.55 -19.77
N LEU A 31 12.73 0.34 -20.13
CA LEU A 31 13.23 1.38 -19.22
C LEU A 31 12.18 2.44 -18.98
N GLU A 32 11.50 2.89 -20.03
CA GLU A 32 10.42 3.89 -19.94
C GLU A 32 9.26 3.39 -19.06
N MET A 33 8.88 2.11 -19.19
CA MET A 33 7.90 1.51 -18.29
C MET A 33 8.37 1.42 -16.85
N ARG A 34 9.64 1.12 -16.61
CA ARG A 34 10.20 1.12 -15.24
C ARG A 34 10.13 2.52 -14.63
N GLU A 35 10.47 3.55 -15.40
CA GLU A 35 10.35 4.94 -14.97
C GLU A 35 8.89 5.31 -14.67
N HIS A 36 7.94 4.91 -15.50
CA HIS A 36 6.51 5.10 -15.26
C HIS A 36 6.04 4.38 -13.98
N ILE A 37 6.39 3.11 -13.79
CA ILE A 37 6.04 2.35 -12.57
C ILE A 37 6.62 3.01 -11.31
N VAL A 38 7.86 3.52 -11.38
CA VAL A 38 8.47 4.24 -10.27
C VAL A 38 7.70 5.53 -9.99
N ARG A 39 7.31 6.30 -11.01
CA ARG A 39 6.48 7.50 -10.86
C ARG A 39 5.14 7.21 -10.18
N GLU A 40 4.45 6.15 -10.58
CA GLU A 40 3.20 5.72 -9.93
C GLU A 40 3.39 5.34 -8.45
N LYS A 41 4.50 4.67 -8.12
CA LYS A 41 4.86 4.40 -6.72
C LYS A 41 5.11 5.68 -5.93
N TRP A 42 5.78 6.67 -6.53
CA TRP A 42 5.97 7.98 -5.88
C TRP A 42 4.64 8.70 -5.66
N ILE A 43 3.73 8.66 -6.64
CA ILE A 43 2.37 9.23 -6.50
C ILE A 43 1.63 8.56 -5.33
N ALA A 44 1.71 7.23 -5.21
CA ALA A 44 1.11 6.51 -4.09
C ALA A 44 1.73 6.91 -2.73
N ILE A 45 3.06 7.07 -2.67
CA ILE A 45 3.76 7.53 -1.46
C ILE A 45 3.29 8.94 -1.06
N GLU A 46 3.21 9.87 -2.01
CA GLU A 46 2.75 11.24 -1.74
C GLU A 46 1.28 11.29 -1.32
N LYS A 47 0.41 10.46 -1.92
CA LYS A 47 -0.98 10.28 -1.46
C LYS A 47 -1.03 9.83 0.01
N ALA A 48 -0.20 8.86 0.40
CA ALA A 48 -0.11 8.40 1.79
C ALA A 48 0.43 9.49 2.74
N LYS A 49 1.35 10.36 2.29
CA LYS A 49 1.86 11.50 3.07
C LYS A 49 0.76 12.54 3.33
N ILE A 50 -0.04 12.87 2.32
CA ILE A 50 -1.19 13.78 2.47
C ILE A 50 -2.18 13.25 3.52
N LEU A 51 -2.49 11.95 3.48
CA LEU A 51 -3.35 11.30 4.49
C LEU A 51 -2.74 11.38 5.90
N ARG A 52 -1.42 11.18 6.01
CA ARG A 52 -0.70 11.32 7.29
C ARG A 52 -0.78 12.74 7.86
N GLU A 53 -0.69 13.76 7.02
CA GLU A 53 -0.84 15.16 7.45
C GLU A 53 -2.26 15.47 7.91
N ARG A 54 -3.27 15.02 7.17
CA ARG A 54 -4.68 15.11 7.57
C ARG A 54 -4.95 14.40 8.90
N LEU A 55 -4.35 13.22 9.08
CA LEU A 55 -4.43 12.48 10.33
C LEU A 55 -3.81 13.30 11.48
N ARG A 56 -2.58 13.80 11.31
CA ARG A 56 -1.90 14.63 12.32
C ARG A 56 -2.73 15.86 12.69
N TRP A 57 -3.40 16.47 11.71
CA TRP A 57 -4.31 17.58 11.96
C TRP A 57 -5.55 17.14 12.74
N CYS A 58 -6.18 16.01 12.40
CA CYS A 58 -7.33 15.47 13.14
C CYS A 58 -7.00 15.22 14.62
N TYR A 59 -5.84 14.63 14.90
CA TYR A 59 -5.37 14.43 16.28
C TYR A 59 -5.19 15.76 17.03
N ARG A 60 -4.71 16.81 16.34
CA ARG A 60 -4.53 18.13 16.95
C ARG A 60 -5.85 18.85 17.24
N VAL A 61 -6.85 18.68 16.37
CA VAL A 61 -8.15 19.37 16.50
C VAL A 61 -9.08 18.69 17.52
N GLU A 62 -9.20 17.37 17.47
CA GLU A 62 -10.19 16.64 18.27
C GLU A 62 -9.72 16.31 19.70
N GLY A 63 -8.41 16.34 19.95
CA GLY A 63 -7.84 16.08 21.28
C GLY A 63 -8.24 14.69 21.81
N VAL A 64 -9.02 14.65 22.89
CA VAL A 64 -9.47 13.41 23.54
C VAL A 64 -10.42 12.58 22.67
N ASN A 65 -11.16 13.19 21.74
CA ASN A 65 -12.16 12.50 20.91
C ASN A 65 -11.59 11.84 19.64
N HIS A 66 -10.27 11.85 19.46
CA HIS A 66 -9.62 11.33 18.26
C HIS A 66 -9.90 9.83 18.01
N HIS A 67 -10.16 9.05 19.07
CA HIS A 67 -10.45 7.61 18.96
C HIS A 67 -11.70 7.30 18.14
N GLN A 68 -12.74 8.14 18.23
CA GLN A 68 -14.00 7.92 17.52
C GLN A 68 -14.00 8.59 16.16
N LYS A 69 -13.53 9.85 16.09
CA LYS A 69 -13.63 10.66 14.87
C LYS A 69 -12.49 10.42 13.87
N CYS A 70 -11.26 10.22 14.33
CA CYS A 70 -10.11 10.05 13.43
C CYS A 70 -9.94 8.60 12.92
N ARG A 71 -10.73 7.64 13.41
CA ARG A 71 -10.61 6.21 13.07
C ARG A 71 -10.68 5.94 11.57
N ARG A 72 -11.66 6.54 10.87
CA ARG A 72 -11.80 6.40 9.41
C ARG A 72 -10.55 6.86 8.66
N LEU A 73 -9.93 7.95 9.10
CA LEU A 73 -8.70 8.48 8.51
C LEU A 73 -7.49 7.58 8.80
N VAL A 74 -7.45 6.94 9.97
CA VAL A 74 -6.43 5.93 10.29
C VAL A 74 -6.56 4.74 9.36
N ASP A 75 -7.77 4.21 9.18
CA ASP A 75 -8.01 3.04 8.32
C ASP A 75 -7.65 3.35 6.86
N GLU A 76 -8.04 4.52 6.35
CA GLU A 76 -7.69 5.00 5.01
C GLU A 76 -6.16 5.16 4.84
N TYR A 77 -5.48 5.75 5.83
CA TYR A 77 -4.02 5.87 5.81
C TYR A 77 -3.34 4.49 5.84
N LEU A 78 -3.80 3.56 6.69
CA LEU A 78 -3.23 2.23 6.78
C LEU A 78 -3.44 1.46 5.47
N GLU A 79 -4.61 1.56 4.86
CA GLU A 79 -4.89 0.94 3.56
C GLU A 79 -4.01 1.54 2.47
N SER A 80 -3.84 2.87 2.44
CA SER A 80 -2.96 3.53 1.46
C SER A 80 -1.51 3.07 1.55
N THR A 81 -1.01 2.66 2.73
CA THR A 81 0.37 2.19 2.89
C THR A 81 0.59 0.74 2.45
N ARG A 82 -0.47 -0.06 2.30
CA ARG A 82 -0.37 -1.47 1.90
C ARG A 82 -0.04 -1.56 0.41
N GLY A 83 1.00 -2.34 0.06
CA GLY A 83 1.39 -2.60 -1.33
C GLY A 83 2.35 -1.58 -1.98
N ILE A 84 2.63 -0.45 -1.33
CA ILE A 84 3.56 0.57 -1.86
C ILE A 84 5.04 0.16 -1.72
N GLY A 85 5.37 -0.80 -0.85
CA GLY A 85 6.76 -1.03 -0.42
C GLY A 85 7.14 -0.28 0.86
N TRP A 86 6.23 0.49 1.45
CA TRP A 86 6.47 1.35 2.60
C TRP A 86 5.83 0.77 3.86
N GLY A 87 6.60 0.13 4.75
CA GLY A 87 6.08 -0.32 6.05
C GLY A 87 6.65 -1.64 6.54
N LYS A 88 5.95 -2.26 7.50
CA LYS A 88 6.35 -3.54 8.10
C LYS A 88 6.24 -4.69 7.10
N ASP A 89 5.32 -4.64 6.14
CA ASP A 89 4.96 -5.78 5.29
C ASP A 89 5.96 -6.08 4.16
N HIS A 90 6.78 -5.10 3.76
CA HIS A 90 7.85 -5.27 2.77
C HIS A 90 9.24 -5.38 3.37
N ARG A 91 9.34 -5.32 4.70
CA ARG A 91 10.59 -5.61 5.39
C ARG A 91 10.93 -7.10 5.12
N PRO A 92 12.17 -7.49 4.84
CA PRO A 92 12.50 -8.91 4.69
C PRO A 92 12.09 -9.67 5.95
N HIS A 93 11.53 -10.88 5.80
CA HIS A 93 10.95 -11.65 6.92
C HIS A 93 11.92 -11.80 8.11
N SER A 94 13.23 -11.82 7.83
CA SER A 94 14.32 -11.83 8.82
C SER A 94 14.36 -10.64 9.77
N PHE A 95 13.78 -9.49 9.41
CA PHE A 95 13.70 -8.30 10.25
C PHE A 95 12.29 -8.07 10.85
N HIS A 96 11.34 -8.96 10.60
CA HIS A 96 10.08 -8.98 11.35
C HIS A 96 10.39 -9.52 12.75
N GLY A 97 9.98 -8.77 13.79
CA GLY A 97 10.01 -9.33 15.14
C GLY A 97 9.12 -10.56 15.21
N VAL A 98 9.44 -11.46 16.15
CA VAL A 98 8.69 -12.71 16.39
C VAL A 98 7.18 -12.40 16.36
N PRO A 99 6.39 -13.09 15.51
CA PRO A 99 4.96 -12.88 15.45
C PRO A 99 4.41 -13.06 16.86
N ARG A 100 3.77 -12.02 17.42
CA ARG A 100 3.04 -12.22 18.67
C ARG A 100 2.00 -13.30 18.41
N PRO A 101 1.93 -14.37 19.24
CA PRO A 101 0.92 -15.39 19.07
C PRO A 101 -0.43 -14.68 19.08
N LYS A 102 -1.23 -14.89 18.02
CA LYS A 102 -2.58 -14.32 17.99
C LYS A 102 -3.34 -14.87 19.20
N PRO A 103 -4.04 -14.02 19.98
CA PRO A 103 -4.88 -14.53 21.05
C PRO A 103 -5.88 -15.51 20.45
N TRP A 104 -5.91 -16.71 21.04
CA TRP A 104 -6.74 -17.83 20.63
C TRP A 104 -8.20 -17.38 20.54
N SER A 105 -8.75 -17.22 19.34
CA SER A 105 -10.18 -16.93 19.18
C SER A 105 -10.97 -18.22 19.41
N PRO A 106 -11.85 -18.34 20.41
CA PRO A 106 -12.52 -19.61 20.72
C PRO A 106 -13.63 -20.01 19.71
N ARG A 107 -13.77 -19.32 18.59
CA ARG A 107 -15.01 -19.30 17.78
C ARG A 107 -15.04 -20.29 16.61
N SER A 108 -14.30 -21.40 16.66
CA SER A 108 -14.33 -22.42 15.59
C SER A 108 -14.49 -23.87 16.07
N LYS A 109 -14.62 -24.14 17.38
CA LYS A 109 -14.87 -25.50 17.88
C LYS A 109 -16.35 -25.96 17.82
N GLY A 110 -17.24 -25.16 17.22
CA GLY A 110 -18.68 -25.45 17.19
C GLY A 110 -19.22 -26.16 15.95
N LEU A 111 -18.44 -26.34 14.87
CA LEU A 111 -18.99 -26.81 13.58
C LEU A 111 -18.57 -28.23 13.16
N LEU A 112 -17.68 -28.90 13.90
CA LEU A 112 -17.20 -30.24 13.56
C LEU A 112 -17.87 -31.38 14.34
N LEU A 113 -18.74 -31.09 15.31
CA LEU A 113 -19.39 -32.13 16.14
C LEU A 113 -20.83 -32.49 15.72
N LEU A 114 -21.29 -32.07 14.53
CA LEU A 114 -22.63 -32.41 14.02
C LEU A 114 -22.65 -33.33 12.79
N LYS A 115 -21.49 -33.80 12.29
CA LYS A 115 -21.40 -34.66 11.09
C LYS A 115 -21.08 -36.14 11.38
N MET A 116 -21.00 -36.56 12.65
CA MET A 116 -20.71 -37.96 13.01
C MET A 116 -21.85 -38.61 13.80
N GLY A 117 -23.05 -38.62 13.24
CA GLY A 117 -24.17 -39.28 13.91
C GLY A 117 -25.45 -39.35 13.09
N HIS A 118 -25.40 -39.96 11.91
CA HIS A 118 -26.56 -40.56 11.23
C HIS A 118 -26.05 -41.57 10.19
N ASN A 119 -25.81 -42.80 10.63
CA ASN A 119 -25.89 -44.01 9.82
C ASN A 119 -26.22 -45.14 10.81
N ALA A 120 -27.50 -45.22 11.12
CA ALA A 120 -28.20 -46.46 11.40
C ALA A 120 -29.07 -46.75 10.16
#